data_AF-A0AAU8SCY9-F1
#
_entry.id   AF-A0AAU8SCY9-F1
#
_cell.length_a   1.000
_cell.length_b   1.000
_cell.length_c   1.000
_cell.angle_alpha   90.00
_cell.angle_beta   90.00
_cell.angle_gamma   90.00
#
_symmetry.space_group_name_H-M   'P 1'
#
loop_
_entity.id
_entity.type
_entity.pdbx_description
1 polymer ?
#
loop_
_entity_poly.entity_id
_entity_poly.type
_entity_poly.pdbx_seq_one_letter_code
_entity_poly.pdbx_strand_id
1 'polypeptide(L)'
;MSDFYVIAVCHTIRDHHYITLWRPDDCGYTPVLPRAGMYDRQRIESHLDYYNTGDHIAVPVSAVDQLATSIPAGFFDLAGDGVPNTKASWDAIRAAVTYPTEWPIKPEWHGKRRRRTR
;
A
#
# COMPACT_ATOMS: atom_id res chain seq x y z
N MET A 1 -11.23 16.60 3.92
CA MET A 1 -9.79 16.49 4.25
C MET A 1 -9.23 15.39 3.37
N SER A 2 -8.02 15.55 2.83
CA SER A 2 -7.41 14.51 2.00
C SER A 2 -6.63 13.58 2.92
N ASP A 3 -7.27 12.47 3.29
CA ASP A 3 -6.65 11.46 4.11
C ASP A 3 -5.74 10.58 3.23
N PHE A 4 -4.65 10.09 3.82
CA PHE A 4 -3.67 9.24 3.16
C PHE A 4 -3.71 7.83 3.76
N TYR A 5 -3.51 6.82 2.93
CA TYR A 5 -3.09 5.51 3.39
C TYR A 5 -1.57 5.38 3.28
N VAL A 6 -0.99 4.60 4.18
CA VAL A 6 0.42 4.22 4.12
C VAL A 6 0.49 2.78 3.63
N ILE A 7 1.07 2.58 2.44
CA ILE A 7 1.30 1.27 1.85
C ILE A 7 2.65 0.74 2.31
N ALA A 8 2.68 -0.49 2.80
CA ALA A 8 3.88 -1.20 3.14
C ALA A 8 4.40 -1.99 1.93
N VAL A 9 5.31 -1.37 1.18
CA VAL A 9 5.94 -1.95 -0.01
C VAL A 9 6.80 -3.15 0.38
N CYS A 10 7.60 -3.01 1.44
CA CYS A 10 8.47 -4.06 1.96
C CYS A 10 7.70 -5.30 2.48
N HIS A 11 6.48 -5.11 2.99
CA HIS A 11 5.61 -6.19 3.45
C HIS A 11 4.72 -6.76 2.35
N THR A 12 4.72 -6.17 1.16
CA THR A 12 3.99 -6.70 0.00
C THR A 12 4.93 -7.48 -0.91
N ILE A 13 4.97 -8.80 -0.72
CA ILE A 13 5.77 -9.70 -1.55
C ILE A 13 4.96 -10.23 -2.74
N ARG A 14 5.64 -10.78 -3.75
CA ARG A 14 5.00 -11.32 -4.96
C ARG A 14 3.93 -12.41 -4.71
N ASP A 15 4.03 -13.13 -3.60
CA ASP A 15 3.10 -14.22 -3.29
C ASP A 15 1.83 -13.70 -2.59
N HIS A 16 1.78 -12.41 -2.22
CA HIS A 16 0.57 -11.77 -1.71
C HIS A 16 -0.38 -11.42 -2.85
N HIS A 17 -1.67 -11.74 -2.68
CA HIS A 17 -2.72 -11.41 -3.64
C HIS A 17 -3.15 -9.93 -3.56
N TYR A 18 -2.97 -9.29 -2.41
CA TYR A 18 -3.35 -7.90 -2.15
C TYR A 18 -2.20 -7.12 -1.54
N ILE A 19 -2.24 -5.81 -1.72
CA ILE A 19 -1.24 -4.87 -1.20
C ILE A 19 -1.47 -4.68 0.30
N THR A 20 -0.37 -4.62 1.05
CA THR A 20 -0.39 -4.47 2.50
C THR A 20 -0.38 -2.99 2.88
N LEU A 21 -1.29 -2.59 3.75
CA LEU A 21 -1.49 -1.25 4.26
C LEU A 21 -1.17 -1.21 5.76
N TRP A 22 -0.81 -0.03 6.26
CA TRP A 22 -0.71 0.20 7.69
C TRP A 22 -2.09 0.24 8.32
N ARG A 23 -2.20 -0.25 9.55
CA ARG A 23 -3.38 -0.08 10.40
C ARG A 23 -3.41 1.29 11.06
N PRO A 24 -4.52 1.69 11.71
CA PRO A 24 -4.57 2.89 12.54
C PRO A 24 -3.46 2.90 13.61
N ASP A 25 -3.10 4.10 14.04
CA ASP A 25 -2.16 4.35 15.15
C ASP A 25 -0.76 3.73 14.96
N ASP A 26 -0.29 3.60 13.70
CA ASP A 26 0.99 2.97 13.35
C ASP A 26 1.10 1.49 13.81
N CYS A 27 -0.03 0.84 14.12
CA CYS A 27 -0.07 -0.45 14.82
C CYS A 27 -0.37 -1.64 13.90
N GLY A 28 0.65 -2.08 13.18
CA GLY A 28 0.64 -3.29 12.38
C GLY A 28 0.05 -3.11 10.98
N TYR A 29 -0.28 -4.23 10.34
CA TYR A 29 -0.56 -4.26 8.90
C TYR A 29 -1.86 -4.96 8.55
N THR A 30 -2.43 -4.63 7.39
CA THR A 30 -3.68 -5.21 6.90
C THR A 30 -3.75 -5.18 5.37
N PRO A 31 -4.26 -6.25 4.72
CA PRO A 31 -4.56 -6.23 3.29
C PRO A 31 -5.97 -5.68 2.99
N VAL A 32 -6.81 -5.47 4.01
CA VAL A 32 -8.19 -4.98 3.86
C VAL A 32 -8.27 -3.48 4.23
N LEU A 33 -8.88 -2.69 3.33
CA LEU A 33 -9.07 -1.25 3.45
C LEU A 33 -9.93 -0.83 4.66
N PRO A 34 -11.02 -1.52 5.02
CA PRO A 34 -11.83 -1.14 6.19
C PRO A 34 -11.07 -1.18 7.53
N ARG A 35 -9.90 -1.82 7.57
CA ARG A 35 -9.03 -1.85 8.76
C ARG A 35 -7.76 -1.02 8.59
N ALA A 36 -7.57 -0.39 7.44
CA ALA A 36 -6.39 0.41 7.16
C ALA A 36 -6.48 1.74 7.91
N GLY A 37 -5.33 2.21 8.38
CA GLY A 37 -5.19 3.50 9.04
C GLY A 37 -5.25 4.62 8.02
N MET A 38 -6.13 5.58 8.24
CA MET A 38 -6.15 6.84 7.53
C MET A 38 -5.33 7.86 8.32
N TYR A 39 -4.39 8.50 7.63
CA TYR A 39 -3.46 9.47 8.22
C TYR A 39 -3.73 10.84 7.62
N ASP A 40 -3.78 11.84 8.48
CA ASP A 40 -3.96 13.22 8.04
C ASP A 40 -2.71 13.73 7.31
N ARG A 41 -2.91 14.67 6.39
CA ARG A 41 -1.83 15.27 5.62
C ARG A 41 -0.72 15.85 6.50
N GLN A 42 -1.07 16.55 7.57
CA GLN A 42 -0.09 17.27 8.39
C GLN A 42 0.85 16.29 9.10
N ARG A 43 0.32 15.17 9.60
CA ARG A 43 1.11 14.09 10.20
C ARG A 43 2.07 13.44 9.21
N ILE A 44 1.61 13.17 7.98
CA ILE A 44 2.44 12.64 6.90
C ILE A 44 3.57 13.63 6.54
N GLU A 45 3.23 14.88 6.29
CA GLU A 45 4.20 15.93 5.90
C GLU A 45 5.24 16.19 6.98
N SER A 46 4.85 16.06 8.25
CA SER A 46 5.77 16.24 9.39
C SER A 46 6.76 15.09 9.56
N HIS A 47 6.50 13.90 8.99
CA HIS A 47 7.30 12.68 9.17
C HIS A 47 7.43 11.89 7.86
N LEU A 48 7.84 12.55 6.78
CA LEU A 48 8.01 11.91 5.46
C LEU A 48 9.08 10.81 5.47
N ASP A 49 10.09 10.93 6.32
CA ASP A 49 11.15 9.95 6.59
C ASP A 49 10.64 8.70 7.34
N TYR A 50 9.40 8.70 7.80
CA TYR A 50 8.76 7.54 8.42
C TYR A 50 7.67 6.96 7.52
N TYR A 51 6.78 7.81 7.02
CA TYR A 51 5.61 7.40 6.23
C TYR A 51 5.87 7.27 4.73
N ASN A 52 6.95 7.83 4.20
CA ASN A 52 7.24 7.91 2.77
C ASN A 52 8.72 7.62 2.43
N THR A 53 9.28 6.56 3.00
CA THR A 53 10.68 6.16 2.81
C THR A 53 10.96 5.48 1.46
N GLY A 54 9.95 4.91 0.82
CA GLY A 54 10.09 4.05 -0.37
C GLY A 54 9.88 2.56 -0.07
N ASP A 55 10.17 2.14 1.17
CA ASP A 55 9.67 0.88 1.73
C ASP A 55 8.25 1.05 2.28
N HIS A 56 7.92 2.27 2.69
CA HIS A 56 6.56 2.73 2.94
C HIS A 56 6.28 3.93 2.04
N ILE A 57 5.04 4.04 1.56
CA ILE A 57 4.62 5.16 0.71
C ILE A 57 3.26 5.69 1.15
N ALA A 58 3.17 7.01 1.28
CA ALA A 58 1.93 7.69 1.59
C ALA A 58 1.19 8.02 0.29
N VAL A 59 -0.04 7.53 0.17
CA VAL A 59 -0.86 7.67 -1.05
C VAL A 59 -2.24 8.20 -0.69
N PRO A 60 -2.80 9.15 -1.45
CA PRO A 60 -4.15 9.65 -1.19
C PRO A 60 -5.19 8.52 -1.16
N VAL A 61 -6.09 8.54 -0.18
CA VAL A 61 -7.18 7.55 -0.04
C VAL A 61 -7.98 7.42 -1.34
N SER A 62 -8.27 8.53 -2.01
CA SER A 62 -9.02 8.52 -3.28
C SER A 62 -8.35 7.71 -4.39
N ALA A 63 -7.02 7.68 -4.45
CA ALA A 63 -6.30 6.90 -5.45
C ALA A 63 -6.29 5.40 -5.10
N VAL A 64 -6.24 5.08 -3.81
CA VAL A 64 -6.26 3.69 -3.32
C VAL A 64 -7.66 3.08 -3.48
N ASP A 65 -8.71 3.83 -3.13
CA ASP A 65 -10.10 3.38 -3.23
C ASP A 65 -10.52 3.09 -4.69
N GLN A 66 -9.97 3.83 -5.66
CA GLN A 66 -10.20 3.57 -7.09
C GLN A 66 -9.62 2.23 -7.57
N LEU A 67 -8.59 1.72 -6.88
CA LEU A 67 -7.93 0.45 -7.20
C LEU A 67 -8.49 -0.70 -6.37
N ALA A 68 -9.36 -0.40 -5.41
CA ALA A 68 -9.92 -1.37 -4.49
C ALA A 68 -10.83 -2.37 -5.21
N THR A 69 -10.73 -3.63 -4.84
CA THR A 69 -11.65 -4.67 -5.27
C THR A 69 -12.15 -5.46 -4.07
N SER A 70 -13.32 -6.06 -4.21
CA SER A 70 -13.90 -6.87 -3.15
C SER A 70 -13.03 -8.10 -2.89
N ILE A 71 -12.63 -8.27 -1.64
CA ILE A 71 -11.93 -9.45 -1.14
C ILE A 71 -12.97 -10.49 -0.73
N PRO A 72 -12.88 -11.74 -1.24
CA PRO A 72 -13.80 -12.79 -0.86
C PRO A 72 -13.74 -13.07 0.64
N ALA A 73 -14.92 -13.34 1.22
CA ALA A 73 -15.03 -13.72 2.62
C ALA A 73 -14.15 -14.97 2.91
N GLY A 74 -13.39 -14.92 4.00
CA GLY A 74 -12.48 -16.00 4.41
C GLY A 74 -11.04 -15.88 3.89
N PHE A 75 -10.74 -14.91 3.02
CA PHE A 75 -9.35 -14.60 2.64
C PHE A 75 -8.57 -13.92 3.77
N PHE A 76 -9.22 -12.95 4.42
CA PHE A 76 -8.78 -12.34 5.66
C PHE A 76 -9.92 -12.52 6.67
N ASP A 77 -9.65 -12.49 7.98
CA ASP A 77 -10.64 -12.75 9.06
C ASP A 77 -11.96 -11.97 8.89
N LEU A 78 -11.95 -10.91 8.08
CA LEU A 78 -13.11 -10.13 7.68
C LEU A 78 -13.16 -9.98 6.15
N ALA A 79 -14.38 -9.98 5.60
CA ALA A 79 -14.63 -9.51 4.25
C ALA A 79 -14.42 -7.99 4.17
N GLY A 80 -14.07 -7.48 2.99
CA GLY A 80 -13.88 -6.06 2.75
C GLY A 80 -13.23 -5.81 1.40
N ASP A 81 -12.94 -4.54 1.10
CA ASP A 81 -12.20 -4.21 -0.10
C ASP A 81 -10.70 -4.20 0.17
N GLY A 82 -9.91 -4.46 -0.87
CA GLY A 82 -8.47 -4.32 -0.82
C GLY A 82 -7.88 -4.18 -2.21
N VAL A 83 -6.64 -3.70 -2.27
CA VAL A 83 -6.01 -3.39 -3.56
C VAL A 83 -5.28 -4.62 -4.09
N PRO A 84 -5.59 -5.12 -5.29
CA PRO A 84 -4.90 -6.27 -5.87
C PRO A 84 -3.40 -6.00 -6.02
N ASN A 85 -2.57 -6.98 -5.69
CA ASN A 85 -1.12 -6.91 -5.88
C ASN A 85 -0.73 -7.22 -7.34
N THR A 86 -1.03 -6.28 -8.22
CA THR A 86 -0.72 -6.38 -9.66
C THR A 86 0.21 -5.26 -10.10
N LYS A 87 0.89 -5.46 -11.24
CA LYS A 87 1.70 -4.41 -11.84
C LYS A 87 0.88 -3.12 -12.10
N ALA A 88 -0.34 -3.27 -12.59
CA ALA A 88 -1.23 -2.14 -12.89
C ALA A 88 -1.56 -1.33 -11.62
N SER A 89 -1.86 -2.01 -10.51
CA SER A 89 -2.09 -1.35 -9.22
C SER A 89 -0.85 -0.58 -8.76
N TRP A 90 0.35 -1.19 -8.85
CA TRP A 90 1.60 -0.52 -8.47
C TRP A 90 1.96 0.66 -9.38
N ASP A 91 1.70 0.57 -10.67
CA ASP A 91 1.94 1.66 -11.62
C ASP A 91 0.99 2.85 -11.30
N ALA A 92 -0.28 2.59 -11.00
CA ALA A 92 -1.24 3.61 -10.58
C ALA A 92 -0.87 4.23 -9.21
N ILE A 93 -0.48 3.40 -8.24
CA ILE A 93 -0.01 3.84 -6.92
C ILE A 93 1.19 4.78 -7.08
N ARG A 94 2.19 4.41 -7.88
CA ARG A 94 3.39 5.23 -8.12
C ARG A 94 3.05 6.58 -8.75
N ALA A 95 2.08 6.61 -9.66
CA ALA A 95 1.62 7.85 -10.26
C ALA A 95 0.87 8.76 -9.26
N ALA A 96 0.27 8.17 -8.21
CA ALA A 96 -0.46 8.89 -7.18
C ALA A 96 0.40 9.32 -5.97
N VAL A 97 1.63 8.80 -5.84
CA VAL A 97 2.55 9.23 -4.77
C VAL A 97 2.83 10.72 -4.93
N THR A 98 2.45 11.50 -3.92
CA THR A 98 2.49 12.97 -3.97
C THR A 98 3.88 13.51 -3.59
N TYR A 99 4.59 12.82 -2.69
CA TYR A 99 5.87 13.28 -2.14
C TYR A 99 7.01 12.39 -2.64
N PRO A 100 8.20 12.96 -2.93
CA PRO A 100 9.36 12.15 -3.27
C PRO A 100 9.72 11.23 -2.09
N THR A 101 10.04 9.98 -2.40
CA THR A 101 10.54 9.02 -1.41
C THR A 101 12.06 9.11 -1.31
N GLU A 102 12.59 8.87 -0.12
CA GLU A 102 14.05 8.83 0.10
C GLU A 102 14.70 7.73 -0.76
N TRP A 103 14.07 6.57 -0.81
CA TRP A 103 14.53 5.41 -1.58
C TRP A 103 13.58 5.09 -2.75
N PRO A 104 14.08 4.49 -3.84
CA PRO A 104 13.22 4.08 -4.93
C PRO A 104 12.20 3.02 -4.48
N ILE A 105 10.92 3.22 -4.85
CA ILE A 105 9.83 2.30 -4.57
C ILE A 105 10.05 0.99 -5.35
N LYS A 106 10.36 -0.11 -4.66
CA LYS A 106 10.69 -1.42 -5.26
C LYS A 106 9.64 -2.49 -4.92
N PRO A 107 8.41 -2.41 -5.47
CA PRO A 107 7.39 -3.39 -5.19
C PRO A 107 7.67 -4.73 -5.87
N GLU A 108 7.18 -5.77 -5.22
CA GLU A 108 6.98 -7.08 -5.81
C GLU A 108 5.50 -7.32 -6.05
N TRP A 109 5.17 -7.96 -7.17
CA TRP A 109 3.79 -8.26 -7.52
C TRP A 109 3.65 -9.68 -8.04
N HIS A 110 2.43 -10.20 -7.96
CA HIS A 110 2.12 -11.56 -8.36
C HIS A 110 2.48 -11.81 -9.82
N GLY A 111 3.20 -12.91 -10.07
CA GLY A 111 3.67 -13.28 -11.41
C GLY A 111 4.96 -12.58 -11.88
N LYS A 112 5.58 -11.70 -11.08
CA LYS A 112 6.92 -11.15 -11.40
C LYS A 112 7.94 -12.31 -11.47
N ARG A 113 8.50 -12.54 -12.66
CA ARG A 113 9.52 -13.59 -12.88
C ARG A 113 10.70 -13.35 -11.93
N ARG A 114 11.09 -14.38 -11.16
CA ARG A 114 12.34 -14.33 -10.38
C ARG A 114 13.49 -14.03 -11.33
N ARG A 115 14.33 -13.06 -11.00
CA ARG A 115 15.63 -12.94 -11.67
C ARG A 115 16.36 -14.24 -11.41
N ARG A 116 16.73 -14.94 -12.48
CA ARG A 116 17.57 -16.13 -12.40
C ARG A 116 18.95 -15.64 -11.99
N THR A 117 19.27 -15.74 -10.70
CA THR A 117 20.64 -15.52 -10.23
C THR A 117 21.47 -16.67 -10.81
N ARG A 118 22.42 -16.33 -11.69
CA ARG A 118 23.48 -17.24 -12.12
C ARG A 118 24.59 -17.21 -11.07
#